data_AF-A0A931ZV60-F1
#
_entry.id   AF-A0A931ZV60-F1
#
_cell.length_a   1.000
_cell.length_b   1.000
_cell.length_c   1.000
_cell.angle_alpha   90.00
_cell.angle_beta   90.00
_cell.angle_gamma   90.00
#
_symmetry.space_group_name_H-M   'P 1'
#
loop_
_entity.id
_entity.type
_entity.pdbx_description
1 polymer ?
#
loop_
_entity_poly.entity_id
_entity_poly.type
_entity_poly.pdbx_seq_one_letter_code
_entity_poly.pdbx_strand_id
1 'polypeptide(L)'
;MSSKERKWARVKRSGAHGLRRGAWYVVLNENKSNIVVLDVSKKAIPIDRSMLDFTTQKPRKWSVVQLDPQRDAAELAGEAGLGPLYGVCPNCAGRANLRPDDTQLTCPVCQLLFEIDWSVTC
;
A
#
# COMPACT_ATOMS: atom_id res chain seq x y z
N MET A 1 -14.31 -26.66 7.72
CA MET A 1 -13.76 -26.00 6.52
C MET A 1 -12.93 -24.81 7.01
N SER A 2 -11.60 -24.92 7.01
CA SER A 2 -10.73 -23.82 7.47
C SER A 2 -10.92 -22.66 6.49
N SER A 3 -11.58 -21.59 6.93
CA SER A 3 -11.59 -20.33 6.19
C SER A 3 -10.12 -19.95 6.00
N LYS A 4 -9.61 -19.95 4.76
CA LYS A 4 -8.27 -19.40 4.50
C LYS A 4 -8.35 -17.94 4.91
N GLU A 5 -7.77 -17.60 6.06
CA GLU A 5 -7.59 -16.21 6.45
C GLU A 5 -6.89 -15.52 5.29
N ARG A 6 -7.55 -14.50 4.72
CA ARG A 6 -6.92 -13.71 3.67
C ARG A 6 -5.71 -13.04 4.29
N LYS A 7 -4.61 -13.01 3.55
CA LYS A 7 -3.40 -12.28 3.92
C LYS A 7 -3.24 -11.10 2.99
N TRP A 8 -2.63 -10.05 3.52
CA TRP A 8 -2.29 -8.86 2.77
C TRP A 8 -0.80 -8.61 2.88
N ALA A 9 -0.24 -8.05 1.81
CA ALA A 9 1.16 -7.65 1.78
C ALA A 9 1.32 -6.24 1.21
N ARG A 10 2.32 -5.52 1.71
CA ARG A 10 2.69 -4.17 1.26
C ARG A 10 4.20 -4.13 1.04
N VAL A 11 4.65 -3.34 0.08
CA VAL A 11 6.09 -3.17 -0.17
C VAL A 11 6.74 -2.34 0.91
N LYS A 12 7.95 -2.73 1.33
CA LYS A 12 8.80 -1.98 2.26
C LYS A 12 9.41 -0.74 1.62
N ARG A 13 9.64 -0.77 0.30
CA ARG A 13 10.20 0.33 -0.51
C ARG A 13 9.58 0.32 -1.90
N SER A 14 9.37 1.50 -2.47
CA SER A 14 8.95 1.63 -3.88
C SER A 14 10.01 1.13 -4.84
N GLY A 15 9.57 0.79 -6.06
CA GLY A 15 10.45 0.51 -7.18
C GLY A 15 10.39 -0.93 -7.70
N ALA A 16 9.67 -1.83 -7.02
CA ALA A 16 9.55 -3.22 -7.45
C ALA A 16 8.27 -3.45 -8.27
N HIS A 17 8.43 -3.80 -9.56
CA HIS A 17 7.42 -4.49 -10.38
C HIS A 17 6.03 -3.83 -10.50
N GLY A 18 5.95 -2.49 -10.43
CA GLY A 18 4.69 -1.75 -10.59
C GLY A 18 3.80 -1.71 -9.33
N LEU A 19 4.34 -2.07 -8.17
CA LEU A 19 3.67 -1.91 -6.88
C LEU A 19 3.77 -0.45 -6.40
N ARG A 20 2.71 0.00 -5.74
CA ARG A 20 2.61 1.33 -5.14
C ARG A 20 3.05 1.23 -3.67
N ARG A 21 3.99 2.07 -3.24
CA ARG A 21 4.30 2.23 -1.81
C ARG A 21 3.06 2.67 -1.05
N GLY A 22 2.89 2.14 0.15
CA GLY A 22 1.67 2.32 0.94
C GLY A 22 0.50 1.38 0.60
N ALA A 23 0.46 0.75 -0.58
CA ALA A 23 -0.68 -0.10 -0.96
C ALA A 23 -0.59 -1.51 -0.36
N TRP A 24 -1.70 -1.98 0.19
CA TRP A 24 -1.86 -3.37 0.61
C TRP A 24 -2.53 -4.19 -0.49
N TYR A 25 -1.91 -5.29 -0.86
CA TYR A 25 -2.37 -6.21 -1.89
C TYR A 25 -2.78 -7.55 -1.29
N VAL A 26 -3.77 -8.20 -1.87
CA VAL A 26 -4.17 -9.54 -1.43
C VAL A 26 -3.09 -10.54 -1.83
N VAL A 27 -2.67 -11.38 -0.89
CA VAL A 27 -1.77 -12.50 -1.16
C VAL A 27 -2.58 -13.64 -1.76
N LEU A 28 -2.31 -13.97 -3.03
CA LEU A 28 -2.95 -15.07 -3.74
C LEU A 28 -2.28 -16.42 -3.42
N ASN A 29 -0.95 -16.41 -3.31
CA ASN A 29 -0.15 -17.59 -3.00
C ASN A 29 1.17 -17.21 -2.30
N GLU A 30 1.59 -18.08 -1.37
CA GLU A 30 2.83 -17.96 -0.60
C GLU A 30 3.61 -19.28 -0.56
N ASN A 31 3.41 -20.16 -1.55
CA ASN A 31 4.03 -21.49 -1.63
C ASN A 31 5.54 -21.47 -1.36
N LYS A 32 5.96 -21.96 -0.18
CA LYS A 32 7.30 -22.42 0.31
C LYS A 32 8.58 -21.80 -0.27
N SER A 33 8.49 -20.65 -0.92
CA SER A 33 9.54 -20.02 -1.71
C SER A 33 9.73 -18.59 -1.25
N ASN A 34 10.85 -18.01 -1.67
CA ASN A 34 11.12 -16.58 -1.52
C ASN A 34 10.17 -15.73 -2.38
N ILE A 35 9.22 -16.32 -3.12
CA ILE A 35 8.29 -15.59 -3.99
C ILE A 35 6.86 -15.65 -3.42
N VAL A 36 6.23 -14.49 -3.37
CA VAL A 36 4.82 -14.30 -3.02
C VAL A 36 4.09 -13.74 -4.23
N VAL A 37 2.91 -14.28 -4.51
CA VAL A 37 2.07 -13.81 -5.62
C VAL A 37 0.99 -12.89 -5.06
N LEU A 38 1.00 -11.64 -5.52
CA LEU A 38 0.06 -10.60 -5.12
C LEU A 38 -1.00 -10.39 -6.20
N ASP A 39 -2.22 -10.07 -5.78
CA ASP A 39 -3.25 -9.51 -6.66
C ASP A 39 -3.02 -8.00 -6.79
N VAL A 40 -2.56 -7.57 -7.96
CA VAL A 40 -2.33 -6.17 -8.32
C VAL A 40 -3.27 -5.82 -9.47
N SER A 41 -4.39 -5.18 -9.15
CA SER A 41 -5.41 -4.82 -10.15
C SER A 41 -5.87 -6.03 -11.00
N LYS A 42 -6.15 -7.16 -10.33
CA LYS A 42 -6.55 -8.45 -10.94
C LYS A 42 -5.45 -9.16 -11.73
N LYS A 43 -4.20 -8.73 -11.58
CA LYS A 43 -3.03 -9.39 -12.16
C LYS A 43 -2.25 -10.09 -11.05
N ALA A 44 -1.87 -11.34 -11.29
CA ALA A 44 -1.00 -12.09 -10.39
C ALA A 44 0.46 -11.65 -10.61
N ILE A 45 1.03 -10.93 -9.65
CA ILE A 45 2.40 -10.40 -9.73
C ILE A 45 3.28 -11.15 -8.73
N PRO A 46 4.33 -11.87 -9.19
CA PRO A 46 5.30 -12.51 -8.31
C PRO A 46 6.30 -11.49 -7.75
N ILE A 47 6.55 -11.53 -6.45
CA ILE A 47 7.40 -10.58 -5.73
C ILE A 47 8.24 -11.33 -4.71
N ASP A 48 9.49 -10.92 -4.52
CA ASP A 48 10.32 -11.48 -3.46
C ASP A 48 9.74 -11.14 -2.07
N ARG A 49 9.56 -12.16 -1.24
CA ARG A 49 9.01 -12.10 0.11
C ARG A 49 9.78 -11.13 1.00
N SER A 50 11.10 -11.01 0.82
CA SER A 50 11.94 -10.12 1.62
C SER A 50 11.57 -8.64 1.44
N MET A 51 10.98 -8.28 0.30
CA MET A 51 10.53 -6.93 -0.03
C MET A 51 9.17 -6.55 0.59
N LEU A 52 8.50 -7.50 1.24
CA LEU A 52 7.11 -7.36 1.69
C LEU A 52 6.99 -7.36 3.22
N ASP A 53 6.10 -6.50 3.71
CA ASP A 53 5.48 -6.61 5.02
C ASP A 53 4.14 -7.33 4.89
N PHE A 54 3.75 -8.11 5.90
CA PHE A 54 2.55 -8.96 5.88
C PHE A 54 1.61 -8.65 7.04
N THR A 55 0.32 -8.83 6.80
CA THR A 55 -0.71 -8.85 7.85
C THR A 55 -1.81 -9.87 7.53
N THR A 56 -2.37 -10.48 8.57
CA THR A 56 -3.55 -11.35 8.49
C THR A 56 -4.85 -10.61 8.76
N GLN A 57 -4.77 -9.36 9.23
CA GLN A 57 -5.95 -8.51 9.42
C GLN A 57 -6.15 -7.68 8.16
N LYS A 58 -7.41 -7.61 7.69
CA LYS A 58 -7.74 -6.72 6.57
C LYS A 58 -7.29 -5.30 6.95
N PRO A 59 -6.44 -4.63 6.15
CA PRO A 59 -6.08 -3.24 6.39
C PRO A 59 -7.33 -2.36 6.47
N ARG A 60 -7.39 -1.48 7.46
CA ARG A 60 -8.54 -0.58 7.70
C ARG A 60 -8.16 0.88 7.85
N LYS A 61 -6.86 1.19 7.81
CA LYS A 61 -6.34 2.54 7.95
C LYS A 61 -5.57 2.95 6.69
N TRP A 62 -5.57 4.23 6.38
CA TRP A 62 -4.69 4.78 5.35
C TRP A 62 -3.24 4.53 5.72
N SER A 63 -2.48 3.96 4.80
CA SER A 63 -1.02 3.95 4.91
C SER A 63 -0.49 5.34 4.61
N VAL A 64 0.34 5.90 5.49
CA VAL A 64 1.03 7.17 5.24
C VAL A 64 2.29 6.91 4.45
N VAL A 65 2.47 7.63 3.34
CA VAL A 65 3.71 7.68 2.57
C VAL A 65 4.34 9.05 2.74
N GLN A 66 5.60 9.05 3.15
CA GLN A 66 6.41 10.26 3.23
C GLN A 66 7.64 10.09 2.36
N LEU A 67 7.61 10.70 1.19
CA LEU A 67 8.72 10.72 0.24
C LEU A 67 9.71 11.83 0.62
N ASP A 68 11.00 11.53 0.46
CA ASP A 68 12.05 12.53 0.54
C ASP A 68 12.23 13.15 -0.85
N PRO A 69 11.97 14.46 -1.05
CA PRO A 69 12.09 15.10 -2.35
C PRO A 69 13.45 14.96 -3.04
N GLN A 70 14.54 14.80 -2.27
CA GLN A 70 15.87 14.62 -2.83
C GLN A 70 16.14 13.18 -3.25
N ARG A 71 15.59 12.20 -2.50
CA ARG A 71 15.89 10.78 -2.71
C ARG A 71 14.84 10.06 -3.57
N ASP A 72 13.60 10.55 -3.56
CA ASP A 72 12.44 9.95 -4.21
C ASP A 72 11.91 10.81 -5.38
N ALA A 73 12.75 11.68 -5.96
CA ALA A 73 12.36 12.61 -7.04
C ALA A 73 11.69 11.92 -8.24
N ALA A 74 12.18 10.74 -8.65
CA ALA A 74 11.60 9.97 -9.74
C ALA A 74 10.21 9.42 -9.41
N GLU A 75 9.98 9.03 -8.16
CA GLU A 75 8.67 8.56 -7.71
C GLU A 75 7.70 9.74 -7.63
N LEU A 76 8.11 10.84 -7.01
CA LEU A 76 7.33 12.09 -6.98
C LEU A 76 6.91 12.54 -8.38
N ALA A 77 7.81 12.49 -9.35
CA ALA A 77 7.50 12.84 -10.74
C ALA A 77 6.46 11.89 -11.39
N GLY A 78 6.44 10.62 -10.99
CA GLY A 78 5.47 9.62 -11.45
C GLY A 78 4.11 9.70 -10.75
N GLU A 79 4.06 10.34 -9.57
CA GLU A 79 2.85 10.49 -8.78
C GLU A 79 2.07 11.75 -9.21
N ALA A 80 1.25 11.61 -10.26
CA ALA A 80 0.48 12.71 -10.83
C ALA A 80 -0.37 13.48 -9.79
N GLY A 81 0.07 14.69 -9.43
CA GLY A 81 -0.63 15.62 -8.54
C GLY A 81 -0.49 15.34 -7.04
N LEU A 82 0.38 14.40 -6.64
CA LEU A 82 0.65 14.13 -5.22
C LEU A 82 1.93 14.87 -4.77
N GLY A 83 1.87 15.39 -3.56
CA GLY A 83 3.03 15.93 -2.85
C GLY A 83 3.82 14.82 -2.16
N PRO A 84 4.89 15.17 -1.41
CA PRO A 84 5.72 14.20 -0.70
C PRO A 84 5.01 13.52 0.47
N LEU A 85 3.86 14.02 0.91
CA LEU A 85 3.07 13.44 1.98
C LEU A 85 1.67 13.08 1.47
N TYR A 86 1.40 11.78 1.36
CA TYR A 86 0.12 11.29 0.88
C TYR A 86 -0.28 9.97 1.55
N GLY A 87 -1.56 9.66 1.45
CA GLY A 87 -2.16 8.44 1.97
C GLY A 87 -2.47 7.47 0.85
N VAL A 88 -2.42 6.17 1.17
CA VAL A 88 -2.96 5.11 0.31
C VAL A 88 -4.13 4.40 0.98
N CYS A 89 -5.28 4.40 0.30
CA CYS A 89 -6.54 3.89 0.80
C CYS A 89 -6.46 2.38 1.06
N PRO A 90 -6.87 1.90 2.24
CA PRO A 90 -6.79 0.48 2.61
C PRO A 90 -7.73 -0.42 1.80
N ASN A 91 -8.77 0.17 1.18
CA ASN A 91 -9.78 -0.59 0.47
C ASN A 91 -9.50 -0.74 -1.03
N CYS A 92 -9.05 0.34 -1.70
CA CYS A 92 -8.94 0.38 -3.15
C CYS A 92 -7.57 0.84 -3.68
N ALA A 93 -6.59 1.08 -2.80
CA ALA A 93 -5.28 1.64 -3.15
C ALA A 93 -5.33 3.01 -3.87
N GLY A 94 -6.44 3.73 -3.77
CA GLY A 94 -6.56 5.13 -4.18
C GLY A 94 -5.65 6.00 -3.34
N ARG A 95 -5.16 7.11 -3.91
CA ARG A 95 -4.19 8.00 -3.27
C ARG A 95 -4.80 9.38 -3.07
N ALA A 96 -4.39 10.06 -2.00
CA ALA A 96 -4.77 11.44 -1.73
C ALA A 96 -3.71 12.11 -0.87
N ASN A 97 -3.46 13.41 -1.11
CA ASN A 97 -2.56 14.19 -0.26
C ASN A 97 -3.08 14.25 1.18
N LEU A 98 -2.17 14.14 2.13
CA LEU A 98 -2.49 14.27 3.56
C LEU A 98 -1.97 15.59 4.10
N ARG A 99 -2.60 16.05 5.17
CA ARG A 99 -2.07 17.08 6.07
C ARG A 99 -1.63 16.41 7.38
N PRO A 100 -0.56 16.86 8.04
CA PRO A 100 -0.02 16.22 9.24
C PRO A 100 -1.04 15.96 10.37
N ASP A 101 -2.09 16.78 10.47
CA ASP A 101 -3.11 16.69 11.51
C ASP A 101 -4.38 15.92 11.09
N ASP A 102 -4.43 15.39 9.86
CA ASP A 102 -5.58 14.63 9.40
C ASP A 102 -5.71 13.33 10.19
N THR A 103 -6.83 13.11 10.86
CA THR A 103 -7.08 11.86 11.61
C THR A 103 -7.81 10.81 10.79
N GLN A 104 -8.58 11.26 9.79
CA GLN A 104 -9.41 10.44 8.91
C GLN A 104 -9.49 11.09 7.53
N LEU A 105 -9.75 10.29 6.50
CA LEU A 105 -9.93 10.80 5.15
C LEU A 105 -10.93 9.95 4.36
N THR A 106 -11.83 10.63 3.65
CA THR A 106 -12.71 10.00 2.65
C THR A 106 -11.93 9.77 1.37
N CYS A 107 -11.91 8.52 0.90
CA CYS A 107 -11.20 8.19 -0.33
C CYS A 107 -11.89 8.82 -1.55
N PRO A 108 -11.18 9.60 -2.39
CA PRO A 108 -11.79 10.20 -3.58
C PRO A 108 -12.17 9.17 -4.65
N VAL A 109 -11.64 7.94 -4.56
CA VAL A 109 -11.92 6.86 -5.52
C VAL A 109 -13.10 5.99 -5.07
N CYS A 110 -13.02 5.39 -3.86
CA CYS A 110 -14.08 4.48 -3.39
C CYS A 110 -15.09 5.14 -2.45
N GLN A 111 -14.94 6.43 -2.12
CA GLN A 111 -15.88 7.23 -1.32
C GLN A 111 -16.15 6.71 0.11
N LEU A 112 -15.26 5.86 0.64
CA LEU A 112 -15.32 5.35 2.00
C LEU A 112 -14.39 6.15 2.91
N LEU A 113 -14.82 6.35 4.16
CA LEU A 113 -14.06 7.02 5.22
C LEU A 113 -13.23 6.01 6.01
N PHE A 114 -11.95 6.33 6.24
CA PHE A 114 -11.05 5.53 7.08
C PHE A 114 -10.16 6.42 7.93
N GLU A 115 -9.71 5.90 9.07
CA GLU A 115 -8.67 6.52 9.89
C GLU A 115 -7.31 6.50 9.17
N ILE A 116 -6.43 7.43 9.54
CA ILE A 116 -5.05 7.49 9.04
C ILE A 116 -4.09 6.85 10.03
N ASP A 117 -3.16 6.02 9.54
CA ASP A 117 -2.14 5.37 10.36
C ASP A 117 -0.83 6.18 10.38
N TRP A 118 -0.76 7.15 11.28
CA TRP A 118 0.47 7.91 11.53
C TRP A 118 1.53 7.15 12.34
N SER A 119 1.21 5.97 12.86
CA SER A 119 2.15 5.21 13.69
C SER A 119 3.29 4.59 12.87
N VAL A 120 3.07 4.39 11.57
CA VAL A 120 4.04 3.83 10.63
C VAL A 120 3.98 4.57 9.29
N THR A 121 5.10 5.16 8.89
CA THR A 121 5.27 5.75 7.56
C THR A 121 5.96 4.76 6.61
N CYS A 122 5.53 4.74 5.36
CA CYS A 122 6.07 3.87 4.30
C CYS A 122 7.15 4.57 3.47
#